data_AF-M3I7F5-F1
#
_entry.id   AF-M3I7F5-F1
#
_cell.length_a   1.000
_cell.length_b   1.000
_cell.length_c   1.000
_cell.angle_alpha   90.00
_cell.angle_beta   90.00
_cell.angle_gamma   90.00
#
_symmetry.space_group_name_H-M   'P 1'
#
loop_
_entity.id
_entity.type
_entity.pdbx_description
1 polymer ?
#
loop_
_entity_poly.entity_id
_entity_poly.type
_entity_poly.pdbx_seq_one_letter_code
_entity_poly.pdbx_strand_id
1 'polypeptide(L)'
;MIFNLKKAKDSEDYEIQILRNSAVLFKPPGMPTFSKMESSEKLDSYEVIGKSADFRISDKVVKERMTQYFEIGLSSEFFINNFGKERMRFIFTITKIHPGLNRKTPIKKGLYAFGKEEREEPEE
;
A
#
# COMPACT_ATOMS: atom_id res chain seq x y z
N MET A 1 -8.35 2.21 5.25
CA MET A 1 -7.00 2.34 5.84
C MET A 1 -6.68 3.82 5.89
N ILE A 2 -6.04 4.29 6.95
CA ILE A 2 -5.78 5.71 7.20
C ILE A 2 -4.30 5.86 7.54
N PHE A 3 -3.63 6.83 6.90
CA PHE A 3 -2.25 7.18 7.20
C PHE A 3 -2.21 8.56 7.84
N ASN A 4 -1.71 8.65 9.07
CA ASN A 4 -1.48 9.90 9.78
C ASN A 4 0.02 10.19 9.77
N LEU A 5 0.42 11.27 9.11
CA LEU A 5 1.82 11.68 9.02
C LEU A 5 2.00 12.90 9.93
N LYS A 6 2.78 12.75 11.00
CA LYS A 6 3.03 13.80 11.98
C LYS A 6 4.48 14.22 11.93
N LYS A 7 4.72 15.46 11.48
CA LYS A 7 6.05 16.05 11.44
C LYS A 7 6.55 16.42 12.84
N ALA A 8 7.81 16.17 13.12
CA ALA A 8 8.50 16.76 14.27
C ALA A 8 8.62 18.29 14.12
N LYS A 9 8.65 19.02 15.25
CA LYS A 9 8.64 20.49 15.24
C LYS A 9 9.93 21.07 14.64
N ASP A 10 11.06 20.45 14.94
CA ASP A 10 12.39 20.99 14.68
C ASP A 10 13.24 20.09 13.75
N SER A 11 12.62 19.10 13.10
CA SER A 11 13.29 18.24 12.11
C SER A 11 12.39 17.93 10.90
N GLU A 12 12.96 17.36 9.85
CA GLU A 12 12.21 16.83 8.70
C GLU A 12 11.80 15.36 8.90
N ASP A 13 11.82 14.87 10.15
CA ASP A 13 11.35 13.53 10.50
C ASP A 13 9.83 13.52 10.69
N TYR A 14 9.22 12.41 10.31
CA TYR A 14 7.78 12.18 10.50
C TYR A 14 7.56 10.84 11.20
N GLU A 15 6.67 10.85 12.19
CA GLU A 15 6.03 9.63 12.68
C GLU A 15 4.84 9.33 11.75
N ILE A 16 4.77 8.11 11.23
CA ILE A 16 3.72 7.62 10.35
C ILE A 16 2.91 6.59 11.13
N GLN A 17 1.68 6.93 11.47
CA GLN A 17 0.73 5.99 12.08
C GLN A 17 -0.22 5.48 11.01
N ILE A 18 -0.28 4.15 10.84
CA ILE A 18 -1.18 3.48 9.91
C ILE A 18 -2.28 2.79 10.71
N LEU A 19 -3.54 3.08 10.37
CA LEU A 19 -4.72 2.46 10.97
C LEU A 19 -5.47 1.65 9.92
N ARG A 20 -5.84 0.40 10.25
CA ARG A 20 -6.66 -0.43 9.36
C ARG A 20 -8.13 -0.41 9.75
N ASN A 21 -9.00 -0.41 8.74
CA ASN A 21 -10.46 -0.50 8.90
C ASN A 21 -11.02 -1.80 8.28
N SER A 22 -10.14 -2.64 7.74
CA SER A 22 -10.48 -3.88 7.03
C SER A 22 -9.36 -4.89 7.23
N ALA A 23 -9.48 -6.07 6.61
CA ALA A 23 -8.37 -7.02 6.54
C ALA A 23 -7.22 -6.41 5.72
N VAL A 24 -6.05 -6.32 6.35
CA VAL A 24 -4.83 -5.79 5.74
C VAL A 24 -3.69 -6.75 6.07
N LEU A 25 -2.91 -7.10 5.04
CA LEU A 25 -1.58 -7.65 5.27
C LEU A 25 -0.55 -6.54 5.11
N PHE A 26 0.46 -6.56 5.95
CA PHE A 26 1.52 -5.58 5.99
C PHE A 26 2.86 -6.26 5.78
N LYS A 27 3.70 -5.67 4.93
CA LYS A 27 5.10 -6.05 4.76
C LYS A 27 5.95 -4.84 5.16
N PRO A 28 6.64 -4.91 6.33
CA PRO A 28 7.49 -3.82 6.79
C PRO A 28 8.63 -3.51 5.80
N PRO A 29 9.19 -2.29 5.83
CA PRO A 29 10.32 -1.93 4.97
C PRO A 29 11.50 -2.89 5.11
N GLY A 30 11.94 -3.44 3.97
CA GLY A 30 13.08 -4.38 3.92
C GLY A 30 12.77 -5.80 4.38
N MET A 31 11.52 -6.11 4.75
CA MET A 31 11.10 -7.49 5.04
C MET A 31 10.62 -8.21 3.77
N PRO A 32 10.83 -9.54 3.65
CA PRO A 32 10.48 -10.28 2.44
C PRO A 32 9.01 -10.70 2.37
N THR A 33 8.30 -10.79 3.50
CA THR A 33 6.99 -11.44 3.59
C THR A 33 5.93 -10.55 4.23
N PHE A 34 4.70 -10.76 3.80
CA PHE A 34 3.52 -10.13 4.40
C PHE A 34 3.11 -10.86 5.68
N SER A 35 2.78 -10.09 6.72
CA SER A 35 2.13 -10.55 7.94
C SER A 35 0.75 -9.92 8.08
N LYS A 36 -0.10 -10.46 8.96
CA LYS A 36 -1.39 -9.84 9.29
C LYS A 36 -1.13 -8.57 10.08
N MET A 37 -1.74 -7.46 9.66
CA MET A 37 -1.71 -6.22 10.43
C MET A 37 -2.74 -6.30 11.56
N GLU A 38 -2.35 -6.03 12.81
CA GLU A 38 -3.24 -6.23 13.97
C GLU A 38 -4.30 -5.13 14.10
N SER A 39 -3.92 -3.89 14.38
CA SER A 39 -4.87 -2.76 14.48
C SER A 39 -4.26 -1.46 13.96
N SER A 40 -3.00 -1.24 14.33
CA SER A 40 -2.22 -0.09 13.92
C SER A 40 -0.76 -0.46 13.76
N GLU A 41 -0.08 0.18 12.83
CA GLU A 41 1.37 0.12 12.68
C GLU A 41 1.94 1.51 12.84
N LYS A 42 3.19 1.58 13.27
CA LYS A 42 3.97 2.81 13.34
C LYS A 42 5.25 2.62 12.54
N LEU A 43 5.59 3.65 11.76
CA LEU A 43 6.84 3.73 11.03
C LEU A 43 7.41 5.13 11.21
N ASP A 44 8.72 5.24 11.30
CA ASP A 44 9.42 6.49 11.15
C ASP A 44 9.74 6.74 9.68
N SER A 45 9.78 8.01 9.28
CA SER A 45 10.01 8.39 7.88
C SER A 45 11.29 7.81 7.29
N TYR A 46 12.36 7.68 8.08
CA TYR A 46 13.63 7.14 7.60
C TYR A 46 13.54 5.66 7.21
N GLU A 47 12.60 4.90 7.77
CA GLU A 47 12.43 3.48 7.47
C GLU A 47 11.95 3.25 6.04
N VAL A 48 11.22 4.22 5.49
CA VAL A 48 10.66 4.20 4.14
C VAL A 48 11.47 5.04 3.15
N ILE A 49 12.69 5.45 3.48
CA ILE A 49 13.63 6.07 2.53
C ILE A 49 14.37 4.96 1.78
N GLY A 50 14.27 4.96 0.44
CA GLY A 50 14.92 3.95 -0.41
C GLY A 50 14.36 2.52 -0.27
N LYS A 51 13.32 2.35 0.55
CA LYS A 51 12.58 1.09 0.78
C LYS A 51 11.07 1.41 0.79
N SER A 52 10.23 0.39 0.64
CA SER A 52 8.78 0.55 0.76
C SER A 52 8.20 -0.31 1.88
N ALA A 53 7.24 0.27 2.59
CA ALA A 53 6.25 -0.46 3.38
C ALA A 53 5.09 -0.84 2.45
N ASP A 54 4.81 -2.13 2.29
CA ASP A 54 3.74 -2.58 1.39
C ASP A 54 2.52 -3.07 2.16
N PHE A 55 1.34 -2.71 1.68
CA PHE A 55 0.06 -3.03 2.28
C PHE A 55 -0.83 -3.73 1.26
N ARG A 56 -1.28 -4.95 1.58
CA ARG A 56 -2.28 -5.66 0.79
C ARG A 56 -3.64 -5.45 1.42
N ILE A 57 -4.57 -4.88 0.66
CA ILE A 57 -5.88 -4.47 1.16
C ILE A 57 -6.95 -5.23 0.37
N SER A 58 -7.88 -5.84 1.10
CA SER A 58 -8.95 -6.65 0.53
C SER A 58 -10.24 -6.46 1.33
N ASP A 59 -11.37 -6.43 0.62
CA ASP A 59 -12.71 -6.57 1.18
C ASP A 59 -13.21 -8.03 1.14
N LYS A 60 -12.52 -8.89 0.38
CA LYS A 60 -12.91 -10.29 0.13
C LYS A 60 -11.82 -11.27 0.59
N VAL A 61 -11.93 -11.67 1.85
CA VAL A 61 -11.10 -12.71 2.47
C VAL A 61 -11.89 -14.02 2.56
N VAL A 62 -11.37 -15.09 1.95
CA VAL A 62 -11.97 -16.43 1.98
C VAL A 62 -10.91 -17.40 2.52
N LYS A 63 -11.24 -18.14 3.60
CA LYS A 63 -10.30 -19.08 4.25
C LYS A 63 -8.92 -18.46 4.53
N GLU A 64 -8.91 -17.25 5.09
CA GLU A 64 -7.71 -16.44 5.39
C GLU A 64 -6.89 -15.98 4.18
N ARG A 65 -7.33 -16.26 2.95
CA ARG A 65 -6.70 -15.80 1.71
C ARG A 65 -7.45 -14.60 1.15
N MET A 66 -6.71 -13.57 0.76
CA MET A 66 -7.24 -12.44 0.01
C MET A 66 -7.36 -12.84 -1.46
N THR A 67 -8.58 -13.09 -1.94
CA THR A 67 -8.81 -13.53 -3.34
C THR A 67 -8.85 -12.36 -4.32
N GLN A 68 -9.19 -11.16 -3.84
CA GLN A 68 -9.16 -9.92 -4.60
C GLN A 68 -8.52 -8.85 -3.72
N TYR A 69 -7.48 -8.21 -4.22
CA TYR A 69 -6.75 -7.23 -3.43
C TYR A 69 -6.03 -6.22 -4.31
N PHE A 70 -5.70 -5.10 -3.71
CA PHE A 70 -4.70 -4.18 -4.23
C PHE A 70 -3.56 -4.06 -3.24
N GLU A 71 -2.35 -3.92 -3.76
CA GLU A 71 -1.15 -3.65 -3.00
C GLU A 71 -0.78 -2.18 -3.16
N ILE A 72 -0.55 -1.49 -2.04
CA ILE A 72 -0.05 -0.13 -2.00
C ILE A 72 1.32 -0.16 -1.32
N GLY A 73 2.34 0.35 -2.01
CA GLY A 73 3.63 0.66 -1.42
C GLY A 73 3.67 2.11 -0.92
N LEU A 74 4.20 2.31 0.27
CA LEU A 74 4.55 3.61 0.84
C LEU A 74 6.07 3.74 0.86
N SER A 75 6.59 4.72 0.15
CA SER A 75 8.00 5.14 0.22
C SER A 75 8.10 6.64 0.47
N SER A 76 9.30 7.11 0.76
CA SER A 76 9.60 8.53 0.91
C SER A 76 10.92 8.89 0.22
N GLU A 77 11.03 10.16 -0.15
CA GLU A 77 12.25 10.72 -0.70
C GLU A 77 12.38 12.22 -0.38
N PHE A 78 13.62 12.70 -0.38
CA PHE A 78 13.93 14.11 -0.24
C PHE A 78 13.91 14.83 -1.58
N PHE A 79 13.47 16.08 -1.57
CA PHE A 79 13.51 16.97 -2.71
C PHE A 79 13.81 18.40 -2.26
N ILE A 80 14.41 19.19 -3.16
CA ILE A 80 14.61 20.63 -2.94
C ILE A 80 13.42 21.39 -3.51
N ASN A 81 12.79 22.22 -2.68
CA ASN A 81 11.70 23.07 -3.16
C ASN A 81 12.21 24.34 -3.87
N ASN A 82 11.31 25.14 -4.44
CA ASN A 82 11.66 26.37 -5.16
C ASN A 82 12.37 27.44 -4.30
N PHE A 83 12.39 27.28 -2.98
CA PHE A 83 13.09 28.17 -2.04
C PHE A 83 14.47 27.62 -1.60
N GLY A 84 14.96 26.55 -2.23
CA GLY A 84 16.23 25.91 -1.88
C GLY A 84 16.19 25.12 -0.57
N LYS A 85 15.01 24.85 0.00
CA LYS A 85 14.86 24.08 1.24
C LYS A 85 14.65 22.60 0.91
N GLU A 86 15.40 21.73 1.57
CA GLU A 86 15.16 20.30 1.56
C GLU A 86 13.83 19.98 2.26
N ARG A 87 13.05 19.12 1.63
CA ARG A 87 11.74 18.67 2.09
C ARG A 87 11.60 17.19 1.81
N MET A 88 10.77 16.52 2.60
CA MET A 88 10.40 15.14 2.34
C MET A 88 9.03 15.08 1.65
N ARG A 89 8.87 14.14 0.72
CA ARG A 89 7.55 13.74 0.19
C ARG A 89 7.34 12.25 0.39
N PHE A 90 6.08 11.88 0.62
CA PHE A 90 5.64 10.49 0.71
C PHE A 90 4.96 10.09 -0.59
N ILE A 91 5.31 8.92 -1.10
CA ILE A 91 4.81 8.39 -2.36
C ILE A 91 4.00 7.14 -2.06
N PHE A 92 2.75 7.16 -2.49
CA PHE A 92 1.86 6.01 -2.46
C PHE A 92 1.75 5.45 -3.87
N THR A 93 2.18 4.21 -4.05
CA THR A 93 2.19 3.54 -5.35
C THR A 93 1.28 2.32 -5.29
N ILE A 94 0.33 2.22 -6.21
CA ILE A 94 -0.38 0.96 -6.43
C ILE A 94 0.59 0.02 -7.16
N THR A 95 1.13 -0.96 -6.43
CA THR A 95 2.13 -1.89 -6.96
C THR A 95 1.49 -3.10 -7.63
N LYS A 96 0.31 -3.52 -7.17
CA LYS A 96 -0.43 -4.65 -7.74
C LYS A 96 -1.94 -4.47 -7.58
N ILE A 97 -2.68 -4.95 -8.58
CA ILE A 97 -4.12 -5.21 -8.47
C ILE A 97 -4.30 -6.66 -8.87
N HIS A 98 -4.83 -7.50 -7.98
CA HIS A 98 -5.02 -8.93 -8.22
C HIS A 98 -6.51 -9.29 -8.20
N PRO A 99 -7.02 -10.06 -9.19
CA PRO A 99 -6.31 -10.60 -10.37
C PRO A 99 -6.06 -9.57 -11.47
N GLY A 100 -6.43 -8.30 -11.23
CA GLY A 100 -6.36 -7.21 -12.20
C GLY A 100 -7.71 -6.54 -12.34
N LEU A 101 -7.81 -5.56 -13.24
CA LEU A 101 -9.07 -4.88 -13.54
C LEU A 101 -9.64 -5.42 -14.84
N ASN A 102 -10.95 -5.70 -14.87
CA ASN A 102 -11.66 -5.96 -16.11
C ASN A 102 -11.86 -4.64 -16.86
N ARG A 103 -10.93 -4.34 -17.77
CA ARG A 103 -10.96 -3.13 -18.61
C ARG A 103 -12.01 -3.17 -19.73
N LYS A 104 -12.53 -4.35 -20.06
CA LYS A 104 -13.46 -4.54 -21.20
C LYS A 104 -14.88 -4.09 -20.88
N THR A 105 -15.29 -4.16 -19.61
CA THR A 105 -16.65 -3.84 -19.18
C THR A 105 -16.61 -2.83 -18.03
N PRO A 106 -16.44 -1.52 -18.32
CA PRO A 106 -16.57 -0.49 -17.29
C PRO A 106 -18.00 -0.52 -16.74
N ILE A 107 -18.14 -0.50 -15.42
CA ILE A 107 -19.46 -0.59 -14.78
C ILE A 107 -20.22 0.72 -15.05
N LYS A 108 -19.66 1.87 -14.64
CA LYS A 108 -20.12 3.25 -14.89
C LYS A 108 -18.96 4.23 -14.68
N LYS A 109 -18.92 5.35 -15.42
CA LYS A 109 -18.02 6.52 -15.20
C LYS A 109 -16.61 6.18 -14.66
N GLY A 110 -15.86 5.34 -15.38
CA GLY A 110 -14.46 5.04 -15.03
C GLY A 110 -14.26 4.03 -13.89
N LEU A 111 -15.33 3.41 -13.37
CA LEU A 111 -15.23 2.30 -12.43
C LEU A 111 -15.05 0.97 -13.19
N TYR A 112 -14.02 0.23 -12.80
CA TYR A 112 -13.71 -1.10 -13.34
C TYR A 112 -13.90 -2.15 -12.25
N ALA A 113 -14.52 -3.27 -12.61
CA ALA A 113 -14.59 -4.44 -11.73
C ALA A 113 -13.21 -5.13 -11.66
N PHE A 114 -12.99 -5.95 -10.62
CA PHE A 114 -11.91 -6.92 -10.64
C PHE A 114 -12.09 -7.90 -11.82
N GLY A 115 -10.96 -8.36 -12.36
CA GLY A 115 -10.92 -9.48 -13.30
C GLY A 115 -11.36 -10.79 -12.66
N LYS A 116 -11.33 -11.86 -13.46
CA LYS A 116 -11.48 -13.23 -12.96
C LYS A 116 -10.07 -13.83 -12.84
N GLU A 117 -9.84 -14.64 -11.80
CA GLU A 117 -8.65 -15.50 -11.81
C GLU A 117 -8.79 -16.46 -12.99
N GLU A 118 -7.80 -16.50 -13.86
CA GLU A 118 -7.67 -17.58 -14.83
C GLU A 118 -7.49 -18.84 -14.00
N ARG A 119 -8.43 -19.78 -14.12
CA ARG A 119 -8.19 -21.13 -13.59
C ARG A 119 -7.06 -21.67 -14.45
N GLU A 120 -5.92 -21.97 -13.85
CA GLU A 120 -4.97 -22.90 -14.46
C GLU A 120 -5.77 -24.18 -14.72
N GLU A 121 -6.14 -24.40 -15.98
CA GLU A 121 -6.66 -25.70 -16.40
C GLU A 121 -5.54 -26.69 -16.10
N PRO A 122 -5.81 -27.81 -15.40
CA PRO A 122 -4.80 -28.82 -15.21
C PRO A 122 -4.36 -29.30 -16.60
N GLU A 123 -3.05 -29.20 -16.87
CA GLU A 123 -2.43 -29.86 -18.02
C GLU A 123 -2.71 -31.36 -17.88
N GLU A 124 -3.61 -31.88 -18.72
CA GLU A 124 -3.81 -33.32 -18.93
C GLU A 124 -2.66 -33.93 -19.74
#